data_AF-A0A1Y3APR0-F1
#
_entry.id   AF-A0A1Y3APR0-F1
#
_cell.length_a   1.000
_cell.length_b   1.000
_cell.length_c   1.000
_cell.angle_alpha   90.00
_cell.angle_beta   90.00
_cell.angle_gamma   90.00
#
_symmetry.space_group_name_H-M   'P 1'
#
loop_
_entity.id
_entity.type
_entity.pdbx_description
1 polymer ?
#
loop_
_entity_poly.entity_id
_entity_poly.type
_entity_poly.pdbx_seq_one_letter_code
_entity_poly.pdbx_strand_id
1 'polypeptide(L)'
;MDSVSCLELALEGERLCKVGDFNGGVAFFEAAVKCGTNDMKTLSAIYSQLGNAYFYLGNYPKAMEYHKLDLSVAKSINDRIGEAKASGNLGNTLKMMNQYDSAVSYCKKHLEIASKLNDKVGEGRALYNLGNIYHTKAKNLGHLGSHDPGNFPQDVEQCLEMAIKYYK
;
A
#
# COMPACT_ATOMS: atom_id res chain seq x y z
N MET A 1 9.86 -37.57 -0.23
CA MET A 1 10.17 -36.13 -0.13
C MET A 1 8.86 -35.44 -0.35
N ASP A 2 8.20 -35.03 0.73
CA ASP A 2 6.96 -34.27 0.61
C ASP A 2 7.32 -32.93 -0.04
N SER A 3 6.73 -32.64 -1.20
CA SER A 3 6.94 -31.39 -1.90
C SER A 3 6.37 -30.27 -1.02
N VAL A 4 7.23 -29.37 -0.53
CA VAL A 4 6.79 -28.22 0.26
C VAL A 4 5.72 -27.46 -0.51
N SER A 5 4.55 -27.30 0.09
CA SER A 5 3.40 -26.65 -0.54
C SER A 5 3.58 -25.12 -0.57
N CYS A 6 2.92 -24.47 -1.54
CA CYS A 6 2.84 -23.01 -1.63
C CYS A 6 2.38 -22.38 -0.30
N LEU A 7 1.44 -23.04 0.40
CA LEU A 7 0.91 -22.56 1.67
C LEU A 7 1.96 -22.60 2.79
N GLU A 8 2.74 -23.67 2.91
CA GLU A 8 3.80 -23.78 3.92
C GLU A 8 4.89 -22.72 3.72
N LEU A 9 5.29 -22.49 2.46
CA LEU A 9 6.23 -21.42 2.12
C LEU A 9 5.68 -20.04 2.49
N ALA A 10 4.40 -19.78 2.18
CA ALA A 10 3.77 -18.50 2.52
C ALA A 10 3.66 -18.29 4.03
N LEU A 11 3.34 -19.32 4.81
CA LEU A 11 3.25 -19.25 6.27
C LEU A 11 4.61 -18.96 6.90
N GLU A 12 5.69 -19.59 6.41
CA GLU A 12 7.04 -19.30 6.89
C GLU A 12 7.49 -17.88 6.51
N GLY A 13 7.15 -17.43 5.30
CA GLY A 13 7.37 -16.05 4.88
C GLY A 13 6.68 -15.04 5.80
N GLU A 14 5.42 -15.30 6.17
CA GLU A 14 4.66 -14.47 7.10
C GLU A 14 5.30 -14.47 8.51
N ARG A 15 5.73 -15.64 8.99
CA ARG A 15 6.40 -15.78 10.29
C ARG A 15 7.68 -14.95 10.35
N LEU A 16 8.50 -14.99 9.30
CA LEU A 16 9.75 -14.22 9.21
C LEU A 16 9.48 -12.71 9.18
N CYS A 17 8.51 -12.24 8.38
CA CYS A 17 8.13 -10.83 8.39
C CYS A 17 7.62 -10.37 9.76
N LYS A 18 6.89 -11.22 10.52
CA LYS A 18 6.43 -10.88 11.87
C LYS A 18 7.55 -10.69 12.88
N VAL A 19 8.68 -11.38 12.72
CA VAL A 19 9.87 -11.20 13.58
C VAL A 19 10.85 -10.14 13.04
N GLY A 20 10.47 -9.44 11.96
CA GLY A 20 11.26 -8.36 11.36
C GLY A 20 12.27 -8.80 10.30
N ASP A 21 12.36 -10.10 9.99
CA ASP A 21 13.20 -10.60 8.90
C ASP A 21 12.43 -10.51 7.56
N PHE A 22 12.40 -9.31 6.99
CA PHE A 22 11.75 -9.07 5.71
C PHE A 22 12.50 -9.68 4.53
N ASN A 23 13.83 -9.82 4.60
CA ASN A 23 14.62 -10.45 3.53
C ASN A 23 14.31 -11.95 3.45
N GLY A 24 14.32 -12.64 4.60
CA GLY A 24 13.90 -14.04 4.69
C GLY A 24 12.43 -14.21 4.25
N GLY A 25 11.55 -13.34 4.74
CA GLY A 25 10.14 -13.35 4.37
C GLY A 25 9.91 -13.25 2.85
N VAL A 26 10.58 -12.31 2.19
CA VAL A 26 10.56 -12.17 0.73
C VAL A 26 11.01 -13.44 0.02
N ALA A 27 12.12 -14.05 0.46
CA ALA A 27 12.64 -15.27 -0.17
C ALA A 27 11.61 -16.42 -0.14
N PHE A 28 10.94 -16.60 0.99
CA PHE A 28 9.88 -17.60 1.15
C PHE A 28 8.63 -17.29 0.33
N PHE A 29 8.18 -16.04 0.30
CA PHE A 29 7.05 -15.66 -0.53
C PHE A 29 7.34 -15.79 -2.04
N GLU A 30 8.52 -15.40 -2.51
CA GLU A 30 8.91 -15.61 -3.92
C GLU A 30 8.97 -17.10 -4.27
N ALA A 31 9.44 -17.95 -3.34
CA ALA A 31 9.38 -19.40 -3.50
C ALA A 31 7.92 -19.90 -3.56
N ALA A 32 7.03 -19.36 -2.73
CA ALA A 32 5.60 -19.69 -2.75
C ALA A 32 4.95 -19.34 -4.10
N VAL A 33 5.25 -18.15 -4.65
CA VAL A 33 4.78 -17.75 -6.00
C VAL A 33 5.30 -18.71 -7.07
N LYS A 34 6.57 -19.13 -7.01
CA LYS A 34 7.17 -20.09 -7.96
C LYS A 34 6.57 -21.49 -7.84
N CYS A 35 6.23 -21.92 -6.62
CA CYS A 35 5.54 -23.19 -6.37
C CYS A 35 4.14 -23.18 -7.01
N GLY A 36 3.46 -22.02 -6.98
CA GLY A 36 2.16 -21.82 -7.60
C GLY A 36 1.01 -22.35 -6.73
N THR A 37 -0.17 -21.76 -6.91
CA THR A 37 -1.41 -22.20 -6.26
C THR A 37 -2.60 -21.95 -7.17
N ASN A 38 -3.61 -22.83 -7.09
CA ASN A 38 -4.89 -22.64 -7.76
C ASN A 38 -5.85 -21.78 -6.92
N ASP A 39 -5.54 -21.54 -5.65
CA ASP A 39 -6.33 -20.64 -4.80
C ASP A 39 -5.88 -19.19 -5.00
N MET A 40 -6.68 -18.48 -5.79
CA MET A 40 -6.45 -17.07 -6.09
C MET A 40 -6.49 -16.17 -4.85
N LYS A 41 -7.22 -16.54 -3.79
CA LYS A 41 -7.20 -15.76 -2.54
C LYS A 41 -5.86 -15.87 -1.83
N THR A 42 -5.32 -17.09 -1.74
CA THR A 42 -3.97 -17.33 -1.24
C THR A 42 -2.93 -16.58 -2.09
N LEU A 43 -3.06 -16.62 -3.42
CA LEU A 43 -2.15 -15.89 -4.31
C LEU A 43 -2.20 -14.36 -4.08
N SER A 44 -3.40 -13.78 -3.93
CA SER A 44 -3.58 -12.36 -3.60
C SER A 44 -2.90 -12.01 -2.28
N ALA A 45 -3.10 -12.83 -1.25
CA ALA A 45 -2.47 -12.64 0.05
C ALA A 45 -0.94 -12.67 -0.03
N ILE A 46 -0.36 -13.62 -0.78
CA ILE A 46 1.09 -13.70 -1.00
C ILE A 46 1.60 -12.43 -1.69
N TYR A 47 0.93 -11.95 -2.74
CA TYR A 47 1.30 -10.69 -3.41
C TYR A 47 1.18 -9.48 -2.49
N SER A 48 0.12 -9.37 -1.70
CA SER A 48 -0.02 -8.31 -0.70
C SER A 48 1.16 -8.32 0.28
N GLN A 49 1.54 -9.50 0.78
CA GLN A 49 2.62 -9.64 1.76
C GLN A 49 4.00 -9.38 1.15
N LEU A 50 4.25 -9.81 -0.09
CA LEU A 50 5.46 -9.43 -0.84
C LEU A 50 5.56 -7.92 -1.01
N GLY A 51 4.46 -7.28 -1.41
CA GLY A 51 4.42 -5.82 -1.55
C GLY A 51 4.75 -5.11 -0.24
N ASN A 52 4.16 -5.57 0.87
CA ASN A 52 4.45 -5.04 2.21
C ASN A 52 5.92 -5.27 2.62
N ALA A 53 6.46 -6.48 2.40
CA ALA A 53 7.83 -6.79 2.77
C ALA A 53 8.83 -5.94 1.97
N TYR A 54 8.62 -5.77 0.67
CA TYR A 54 9.44 -4.85 -0.15
C TYR A 54 9.28 -3.40 0.26
N PHE A 55 8.09 -2.98 0.68
CA PHE A 55 7.87 -1.64 1.22
C PHE A 55 8.71 -1.42 2.49
N TYR A 56 8.73 -2.37 3.42
CA TYR A 56 9.57 -2.29 4.64
C TYR A 56 11.07 -2.33 4.35
N LEU A 57 11.49 -3.02 3.29
CA LEU A 57 12.87 -3.01 2.79
C LEU A 57 13.23 -1.72 2.03
N GLY A 58 12.30 -0.79 1.83
CA GLY A 58 12.51 0.45 1.07
C GLY A 58 12.57 0.26 -0.45
N ASN A 59 12.30 -0.94 -0.97
CA ASN A 59 12.23 -1.19 -2.41
C ASN A 59 10.81 -0.90 -2.93
N TYR A 60 10.48 0.40 -2.99
CA TYR A 60 9.15 0.86 -3.41
C TYR A 60 8.75 0.46 -4.84
N PRO A 61 9.65 0.42 -5.85
CA PRO A 61 9.29 -0.07 -7.18
C PRO A 61 8.79 -1.52 -7.17
N LYS A 62 9.47 -2.42 -6.45
CA LYS A 62 9.06 -3.83 -6.35
C LYS A 62 7.81 -3.99 -5.47
N ALA A 63 7.67 -3.19 -4.41
CA ALA A 63 6.44 -3.13 -3.64
C ALA A 63 5.22 -2.74 -4.50
N MET A 64 5.39 -1.74 -5.38
CA MET A 64 4.33 -1.29 -6.29
C MET A 64 3.93 -2.39 -7.28
N GLU A 65 4.90 -3.13 -7.82
CA GLU A 65 4.64 -4.25 -8.73
C GLU A 65 3.74 -5.30 -8.06
N TYR A 66 4.12 -5.77 -6.87
CA TYR A 66 3.32 -6.78 -6.16
C TYR A 66 1.97 -6.28 -5.69
N HIS A 67 1.85 -5.03 -5.23
CA HIS A 67 0.53 -4.48 -4.91
C HIS A 67 -0.36 -4.30 -6.15
N LYS A 68 0.19 -4.08 -7.34
CA LYS A 68 -0.59 -4.10 -8.60
C LYS A 68 -1.05 -5.52 -8.94
N LEU A 69 -0.22 -6.53 -8.72
CA LEU A 69 -0.60 -7.94 -8.91
C LEU A 69 -1.73 -8.34 -7.93
N ASP A 70 -1.59 -7.99 -6.65
CA ASP A 70 -2.65 -8.17 -5.63
C ASP A 70 -3.96 -7.49 -6.06
N LEU A 71 -3.91 -6.21 -6.47
CA LEU A 71 -5.08 -5.50 -6.96
C LEU A 71 -5.73 -6.18 -8.18
N SER A 72 -4.92 -6.69 -9.10
CA SER A 72 -5.39 -7.40 -10.29
C SER A 72 -6.13 -8.69 -9.93
N VAL A 73 -5.56 -9.47 -9.01
CA VAL A 73 -6.18 -10.71 -8.51
C VAL A 73 -7.47 -10.40 -7.74
N ALA A 74 -7.44 -9.44 -6.81
CA ALA A 74 -8.62 -9.07 -6.04
C ALA A 74 -9.79 -8.64 -6.95
N LYS A 75 -9.51 -7.89 -8.02
CA LYS A 75 -10.52 -7.54 -9.03
C LYS A 75 -11.04 -8.75 -9.80
N SER A 76 -10.16 -9.66 -10.23
CA SER A 76 -10.57 -10.82 -11.05
C SER A 76 -11.48 -11.78 -10.29
N ILE A 77 -11.31 -11.90 -8.97
CA ILE A 77 -12.16 -12.73 -8.11
C ILE A 77 -13.31 -11.96 -7.44
N ASN A 78 -13.50 -10.69 -7.80
CA ASN A 78 -14.51 -9.79 -7.21
C ASN A 78 -14.39 -9.62 -5.67
N ASP A 79 -13.18 -9.73 -5.12
CA ASP A 79 -12.91 -9.43 -3.71
C ASP A 79 -12.81 -7.91 -3.51
N ARG A 80 -13.94 -7.30 -3.15
CA ARG A 80 -14.03 -5.86 -2.92
C ARG A 80 -13.22 -5.40 -1.72
N ILE A 81 -13.11 -6.22 -0.68
CA ILE A 81 -12.30 -5.88 0.51
C ILE A 81 -10.81 -5.94 0.14
N GLY A 82 -10.40 -6.97 -0.60
CA GLY A 82 -9.06 -7.08 -1.18
C GLY A 82 -8.71 -5.91 -2.08
N GLU A 83 -9.61 -5.52 -3.00
CA GLU A 83 -9.40 -4.37 -3.91
C GLU A 83 -9.19 -3.06 -3.14
N ALA A 84 -9.96 -2.85 -2.07
CA ALA A 84 -9.83 -1.68 -1.21
C ALA A 84 -8.46 -1.64 -0.51
N LYS A 85 -8.04 -2.76 0.09
CA LYS A 85 -6.75 -2.89 0.78
C LYS A 85 -5.57 -2.72 -0.18
N ALA A 86 -5.59 -3.40 -1.33
CA ALA A 86 -4.56 -3.31 -2.36
C ALA A 86 -4.43 -1.87 -2.91
N SER A 87 -5.57 -1.19 -3.11
CA SER A 87 -5.58 0.23 -3.48
C SER A 87 -4.96 1.11 -2.39
N GLY A 88 -5.28 0.87 -1.12
CA GLY A 88 -4.65 1.58 0.00
C GLY A 88 -3.13 1.39 0.05
N ASN A 89 -2.66 0.17 -0.16
CA ASN A 89 -1.24 -0.18 -0.19
C ASN A 89 -0.52 0.51 -1.36
N LEU A 90 -1.09 0.48 -2.56
CA LEU A 90 -0.57 1.22 -3.72
C LEU A 90 -0.47 2.71 -3.45
N GLY A 91 -1.49 3.30 -2.84
CA GLY A 91 -1.47 4.72 -2.47
C GLY A 91 -0.30 5.05 -1.54
N ASN A 92 -0.07 4.22 -0.52
CA ASN A 92 1.07 4.38 0.39
C ASN A 92 2.42 4.22 -0.31
N THR A 93 2.58 3.22 -1.19
CA THR A 93 3.83 3.03 -1.95
C THR A 93 4.11 4.19 -2.89
N LEU A 94 3.09 4.66 -3.62
CA LEU A 94 3.21 5.80 -4.54
C LEU A 94 3.56 7.09 -3.80
N LYS A 95 3.02 7.29 -2.60
CA LYS A 95 3.41 8.41 -1.71
C LYS A 95 4.91 8.38 -1.41
N MET A 96 5.47 7.21 -1.08
CA MET A 96 6.90 7.08 -0.81
C MET A 96 7.76 7.30 -2.06
N MET A 97 7.19 7.14 -3.24
CA MET A 97 7.81 7.45 -4.54
C MET A 97 7.56 8.90 -5.01
N ASN A 98 7.00 9.76 -4.16
CA ASN A 98 6.60 11.14 -4.47
C ASN A 98 5.58 11.27 -5.62
N GLN A 99 4.85 10.19 -5.97
CA GLN A 99 3.82 10.18 -7.00
C GLN A 99 2.45 10.51 -6.40
N TYR A 100 2.33 11.74 -5.87
CA TYR A 100 1.22 12.11 -4.99
C TYR A 100 -0.16 12.05 -5.65
N ASP A 101 -0.30 12.46 -6.91
CA ASP A 101 -1.62 12.51 -7.57
C ASP A 101 -2.15 11.10 -7.85
N SER A 102 -1.27 10.19 -8.28
CA SER A 102 -1.56 8.75 -8.37
C SER A 102 -1.90 8.16 -7.00
N ALA A 103 -1.14 8.51 -5.96
CA ALA A 103 -1.40 8.05 -4.60
C ALA A 103 -2.81 8.46 -4.10
N VAL A 104 -3.21 9.72 -4.34
CA VAL A 104 -4.55 10.22 -4.01
C VAL A 104 -5.63 9.42 -4.75
N SER A 105 -5.44 9.13 -6.04
CA SER A 105 -6.40 8.35 -6.83
C SER A 105 -6.67 6.97 -6.22
N TYR A 106 -5.60 6.24 -5.86
CA TYR A 106 -5.72 4.92 -5.23
C TYR A 106 -6.32 4.99 -3.81
N CYS A 107 -5.94 5.95 -2.97
CA CYS A 107 -6.54 6.09 -1.64
C CYS A 107 -8.01 6.55 -1.69
N LYS A 108 -8.41 7.37 -2.68
CA LYS A 108 -9.83 7.67 -2.94
C LYS A 108 -10.59 6.42 -3.38
N LYS A 109 -9.97 5.54 -4.16
CA LYS A 109 -10.58 4.26 -4.53
C LYS A 109 -10.81 3.37 -3.31
N HIS A 110 -9.81 3.27 -2.42
CA HIS A 110 -9.97 2.58 -1.13
C HIS A 110 -11.15 3.17 -0.34
N LEU A 111 -11.20 4.49 -0.16
CA LEU A 111 -12.30 5.16 0.54
C LEU A 111 -13.67 4.87 -0.08
N GLU A 112 -13.80 5.00 -1.40
CA GLU A 112 -15.05 4.73 -2.13
C GLU A 112 -15.56 3.31 -1.86
N ILE A 113 -14.68 2.31 -1.90
CA ILE A 113 -15.05 0.91 -1.68
C ILE A 113 -15.41 0.68 -0.22
N ALA A 114 -14.58 1.16 0.71
CA ALA A 114 -14.85 1.02 2.15
C ALA A 114 -16.20 1.63 2.53
N SER A 115 -16.51 2.83 2.02
CA SER A 115 -17.82 3.47 2.21
C SER A 115 -18.98 2.65 1.66
N LYS A 116 -18.83 2.09 0.45
CA LYS A 116 -19.87 1.22 -0.15
C LYS A 116 -20.11 -0.06 0.64
N LEU A 117 -19.08 -0.56 1.34
CA LEU A 117 -19.15 -1.76 2.17
C LEU A 117 -19.53 -1.46 3.63
N ASN A 118 -19.70 -0.19 4.01
CA ASN A 118 -19.84 0.26 5.39
C ASN A 118 -18.69 -0.19 6.30
N ASP A 119 -17.48 -0.35 5.75
CA ASP A 119 -16.27 -0.68 6.51
C ASP A 119 -15.69 0.60 7.15
N LYS A 120 -16.14 0.91 8.36
CA LYS A 120 -15.69 2.10 9.10
C LYS A 120 -14.20 2.09 9.43
N VAL A 121 -13.60 0.91 9.60
CA VAL A 121 -12.16 0.80 9.84
C VAL A 121 -11.40 1.10 8.54
N GLY A 122 -11.85 0.56 7.42
CA GLY A 122 -11.33 0.85 6.08
C GLY A 122 -11.45 2.33 5.71
N GLU A 123 -12.62 2.94 5.96
CA GLU A 123 -12.85 4.38 5.74
C GLU A 123 -11.83 5.22 6.52
N GLY A 124 -11.68 4.97 7.83
CA GLY A 124 -10.71 5.68 8.66
C GLY A 124 -9.26 5.53 8.17
N ARG A 125 -8.87 4.32 7.77
CA ARG A 125 -7.53 4.08 7.18
C ARG A 125 -7.33 4.83 5.87
N ALA A 126 -8.34 4.85 5.00
CA ALA A 126 -8.27 5.55 3.71
C ALA A 126 -8.17 7.07 3.88
N LEU A 127 -8.97 7.64 4.79
CA LEU A 127 -8.93 9.06 5.16
C LEU A 127 -7.55 9.43 5.74
N TYR A 128 -7.05 8.65 6.71
CA TYR A 128 -5.72 8.85 7.27
C TYR A 128 -4.61 8.82 6.21
N ASN A 129 -4.68 7.86 5.27
CA ASN A 129 -3.71 7.77 4.18
C ASN A 129 -3.79 8.99 3.24
N LEU A 130 -4.99 9.48 2.90
CA LEU A 130 -5.18 10.70 2.11
C LEU A 130 -4.57 11.91 2.81
N GLY A 131 -4.86 12.09 4.10
CA GLY A 131 -4.26 13.17 4.90
C GLY A 131 -2.73 13.12 4.88
N ASN A 132 -2.16 11.93 5.06
CA ASN A 132 -0.71 11.72 5.03
C ASN A 132 -0.08 12.03 3.66
N ILE A 133 -0.78 11.72 2.56
CA ILE A 133 -0.31 12.03 1.21
C ILE A 133 -0.21 13.54 1.03
N TYR A 134 -1.27 14.28 1.37
CA TYR A 134 -1.27 15.74 1.24
C TYR A 134 -0.27 16.41 2.19
N HIS A 135 -0.14 15.92 3.43
CA HIS A 135 0.86 16.39 4.38
C HIS A 135 2.29 16.20 3.86
N THR A 136 2.58 15.02 3.28
CA THR A 136 3.91 14.71 2.72
C THR A 136 4.18 15.53 1.45
N LYS A 137 3.17 15.73 0.59
CA LYS A 137 3.24 16.60 -0.59
C LYS A 137 3.59 18.04 -0.18
N ALA A 138 2.88 18.59 0.81
CA ALA A 138 3.16 19.92 1.37
C ALA A 138 4.60 20.05 1.87
N LYS A 139 5.06 19.06 2.65
CA LYS A 139 6.43 19.04 3.18
C LYS A 139 7.48 19.02 2.06
N ASN A 140 7.27 18.22 1.02
CA ASN A 140 8.18 18.12 -0.11
C ASN A 140 8.25 19.44 -0.90
N LEU A 141 7.09 20.03 -1.20
CA LEU A 141 7.01 21.35 -1.86
C LEU A 141 7.68 22.44 -1.01
N GLY A 142 7.46 22.44 0.31
CA GLY A 142 8.07 23.42 1.21
C GLY A 142 9.59 23.31 1.33
N HIS A 143 10.17 22.11 1.17
CA HIS A 143 11.63 21.94 1.14
C HIS A 143 12.28 22.47 -0.17
N LEU A 144 11.53 22.49 -1.27
CA LEU A 144 12.01 22.95 -2.57
C LEU A 144 11.98 24.49 -2.71
N GLY A 145 11.23 25.19 -1.85
CA GLY A 145 11.14 26.65 -1.84
C GLY A 145 12.25 27.30 -1.01
N SER A 146 13.19 27.97 -1.66
CA SER A 146 14.21 28.82 -1.03
C SER A 146 13.60 30.17 -0.60
N HIS A 147 12.71 30.18 0.40
CA HIS A 147 11.90 31.36 0.70
C HIS A 147 11.87 31.78 2.18
N ASP A 148 11.55 33.07 2.33
CA ASP A 148 11.54 33.86 3.55
C ASP A 148 10.79 33.14 4.69
N PRO A 149 11.41 32.92 5.87
CA PRO A 149 10.74 32.26 6.99
C PRO A 149 9.50 33.03 7.41
N GLY A 150 8.31 32.47 7.12
CA GLY A 150 7.02 33.00 7.60
C GLY A 150 5.87 32.96 6.60
N ASN A 151 6.12 32.73 5.30
CA ASN A 151 5.07 32.64 4.29
C ASN A 151 5.16 31.32 3.52
N PHE A 152 4.11 30.49 3.59
CA PHE A 152 4.05 29.27 2.79
C PHE A 152 3.57 29.57 1.37
N PRO A 153 4.15 28.93 0.33
CA PRO A 153 3.59 28.95 -1.00
C PRO A 153 2.13 28.47 -1.01
N GLN A 154 1.31 29.05 -1.90
CA GLN A 154 -0.13 28.77 -1.96
C GLN A 154 -0.44 27.28 -2.15
N ASP A 155 0.37 26.56 -2.91
CA ASP A 155 0.24 25.12 -3.15
C ASP A 155 0.56 24.29 -1.88
N VAL A 156 1.50 24.74 -1.06
CA VAL A 156 1.79 24.16 0.26
C VAL A 156 0.59 24.34 1.20
N GLU A 157 0.03 25.56 1.27
CA GLU A 157 -1.15 25.86 2.08
C GLU A 157 -2.36 25.01 1.67
N GLN A 158 -2.65 24.94 0.37
CA GLN A 158 -3.73 24.10 -0.17
C GLN A 158 -3.55 22.62 0.19
N CYS A 159 -2.31 22.11 0.13
CA CYS A 159 -2.04 20.75 0.54
C CYS A 159 -2.28 20.54 2.04
N LEU A 160 -1.87 21.48 2.90
CA LEU A 160 -2.10 21.40 4.35
C LEU A 160 -3.60 21.47 4.70
N GLU A 161 -4.37 22.34 4.05
CA GLU A 161 -5.82 22.41 4.21
C GLU A 161 -6.50 21.09 3.84
N MET A 162 -6.08 20.48 2.71
CA MET A 162 -6.58 19.18 2.30
C MET A 162 -6.19 18.08 3.29
N ALA A 163 -4.98 18.12 3.85
CA ALA A 163 -4.57 17.17 4.88
C ALA A 163 -5.47 17.27 6.12
N ILE A 164 -5.70 18.49 6.62
CA ILE A 164 -6.60 18.76 7.76
C ILE A 164 -8.01 18.25 7.48
N LYS A 165 -8.52 18.43 6.26
CA LYS A 165 -9.86 17.94 5.87
C LYS A 165 -9.99 16.43 6.01
N TYR A 166 -8.94 15.66 5.74
CA TYR A 166 -8.98 14.20 5.83
C TYR A 166 -8.63 13.63 7.22
N TYR A 167 -8.08 14.45 8.12
CA TYR A 167 -7.81 14.04 9.51
C TYR A 167 -9.00 14.28 10.47
N LYS A 168 -10.02 15.02 10.04
CA LYS A 168 -11.26 15.26 10.78
C LYS A 168 -12.24 14.11 10.59
#